data_AF-A0A0C2FDL2-F1
#
_entry.id   AF-A0A0C2FDL2-F1
#
_cell.length_a   1.000
_cell.length_b   1.000
_cell.length_c   1.000
_cell.angle_alpha   90.00
_cell.angle_beta   90.00
_cell.angle_gamma   90.00
#
_symmetry.space_group_name_H-M   'P 1'
#
loop_
_entity.id
_entity.type
_entity.pdbx_description
1 polymer ?
#
loop_
_entity_poly.entity_id
_entity_poly.type
_entity_poly.pdbx_seq_one_letter_code
_entity_poly.pdbx_strand_id
1 'polypeptide(L)'
;MKYFAAIAGHRVGSAGVEDRVLATNPIMEAIGNAKTIRNDNSSRFGKFIQINFGEKFTISGAEMKTYLLEKSRLVFQAPIERNYHIFYQMCAARDHPLIKDFSLGGSESYWYTAQGGDHKIPGVDDREDFLETVKALDVLGFTQERQRDVFRILKGILLLGNIEFHPNGENSYISPMNNSEVAQLCNDYKISEDELRLWLTVREIRAAGEVVRKGLEPREVG
;
A
#
# COMPACT_ATOMS: atom_id res chain seq x y z
N MET A 1 16.39 -14.67 12.51
CA MET A 1 14.96 -15.03 12.69
C MET A 1 14.73 -16.52 12.58
N LYS A 2 14.89 -17.16 11.39
CA LYS A 2 14.70 -18.62 11.23
C LYS A 2 15.52 -19.49 12.20
N TYR A 3 16.77 -19.10 12.48
CA TYR A 3 17.61 -19.79 13.47
C TYR A 3 16.99 -19.79 14.88
N PHE A 4 16.64 -18.61 15.42
CA PHE A 4 16.01 -18.49 16.74
C PHE A 4 14.67 -19.22 16.83
N ALA A 5 13.84 -19.14 15.78
CA ALA A 5 12.60 -19.92 15.69
C ALA A 5 12.85 -21.44 15.80
N ALA A 6 13.90 -21.95 15.14
CA ALA A 6 14.22 -23.37 15.14
C ALA A 6 14.78 -23.89 16.48
N ILE A 7 15.54 -23.06 17.21
CA ILE A 7 16.22 -23.49 18.45
C ILE A 7 15.45 -23.14 19.73
N ALA A 8 14.60 -22.11 19.71
CA ALA A 8 13.90 -21.58 20.89
C ALA A 8 12.37 -21.56 20.74
N GLY A 9 11.84 -22.13 19.65
CA GLY A 9 10.39 -22.30 19.42
C GLY A 9 9.75 -23.40 20.27
N HIS A 10 8.45 -23.29 20.52
CA HIS A 10 7.67 -24.28 21.23
C HIS A 10 7.22 -25.39 20.27
N ARG A 11 7.71 -26.63 20.45
CA ARG A 11 7.43 -27.76 19.53
C ARG A 11 6.03 -28.40 19.67
N VAL A 12 5.01 -27.71 20.17
CA VAL A 12 3.70 -28.33 20.49
C VAL A 12 2.53 -27.63 19.80
N GLY A 13 2.03 -28.25 18.72
CA GLY A 13 0.60 -28.36 18.40
C GLY A 13 -0.17 -27.17 17.82
N SER A 14 0.36 -25.96 17.80
CA SER A 14 -0.27 -24.80 17.14
C SER A 14 0.77 -23.81 16.63
N ALA A 15 0.39 -22.94 15.68
CA ALA A 15 1.28 -21.91 15.14
C ALA A 15 1.81 -21.04 16.29
N GLY A 16 3.11 -21.18 16.57
CA GLY A 16 3.77 -20.54 17.69
C GLY A 16 3.97 -19.04 17.47
N VAL A 17 4.49 -18.36 18.50
CA VAL A 17 4.92 -16.95 18.37
C VAL A 17 5.95 -16.83 17.24
N GLU A 18 6.82 -17.82 17.09
CA GLU A 18 7.82 -17.95 16.05
C GLU A 18 7.23 -17.96 14.62
N ASP A 19 6.15 -18.70 14.39
CA ASP A 19 5.51 -18.81 13.07
C ASP A 19 4.87 -17.49 12.69
N ARG A 20 4.21 -16.83 13.65
CA ARG A 20 3.65 -15.49 13.46
C ARG A 20 4.74 -14.48 13.15
N VAL A 21 5.85 -14.53 13.88
CA VAL A 21 7.00 -13.65 13.67
C VAL A 21 7.61 -13.84 12.28
N LEU A 22 7.70 -15.07 11.78
CA LEU A 22 8.13 -15.36 10.42
C LEU A 22 7.09 -14.93 9.36
N ALA A 23 5.80 -15.09 9.65
CA ALA A 23 4.71 -14.66 8.77
C ALA A 23 4.64 -13.14 8.57
N THR A 24 5.31 -12.34 9.41
CA THR A 24 5.40 -10.88 9.15
C THR A 24 6.21 -10.53 7.90
N ASN A 25 7.13 -11.38 7.45
CA ASN A 25 8.05 -11.02 6.37
C ASN A 25 7.34 -10.82 5.01
N PRO A 26 6.51 -11.76 4.50
CA PRO A 26 5.80 -11.54 3.24
C PRO A 26 5.01 -10.23 3.21
N ILE A 27 4.32 -9.92 4.32
CA ILE A 27 3.53 -8.68 4.44
C ILE A 27 4.43 -7.45 4.38
N MET A 28 5.50 -7.43 5.18
CA MET A 28 6.41 -6.28 5.25
C MET A 28 7.19 -6.07 3.96
N GLU A 29 7.50 -7.14 3.24
CA GLU A 29 8.13 -7.07 1.92
C GLU A 29 7.13 -6.56 0.87
N ALA A 30 5.88 -7.06 0.87
CA ALA A 30 4.85 -6.59 -0.04
C ALA A 30 4.58 -5.08 0.08
N ILE A 31 4.40 -4.57 1.30
CA ILE A 31 4.02 -3.16 1.53
C ILE A 31 5.21 -2.21 1.73
N GLY A 32 6.42 -2.73 1.88
CA GLY A 32 7.59 -1.97 2.31
C GLY A 32 8.83 -2.15 1.43
N ASN A 33 8.83 -3.11 0.51
CA ASN A 33 9.89 -3.27 -0.46
C ASN A 33 9.42 -2.89 -1.88
N ALA A 34 10.38 -2.53 -2.71
CA ALA A 34 10.17 -2.20 -4.11
C ALA A 34 11.42 -2.51 -4.95
N LYS A 35 11.23 -2.65 -6.26
CA LYS A 35 12.33 -2.67 -7.22
C LYS A 35 12.98 -1.31 -7.31
N THR A 36 14.31 -1.29 -7.20
CA THR A 36 15.16 -0.13 -7.47
C THR A 36 16.23 -0.48 -8.50
N ILE A 37 16.97 0.51 -8.98
CA ILE A 37 18.10 0.28 -9.91
C ILE A 37 19.14 -0.70 -9.34
N ARG A 38 19.27 -0.78 -8.00
CA ARG A 38 20.33 -1.56 -7.33
C ARG A 38 19.87 -2.91 -6.79
N ASN A 39 18.58 -3.07 -6.54
CA ASN A 39 18.02 -4.25 -5.88
C ASN A 39 16.54 -4.37 -6.22
N ASP A 40 16.16 -5.53 -6.74
CA ASP A 40 14.78 -5.85 -7.12
C ASP A 40 13.83 -5.99 -5.92
N ASN A 41 14.36 -6.27 -4.73
CA ASN A 41 13.62 -6.36 -3.48
C ASN A 41 14.20 -5.43 -2.40
N SER A 42 14.39 -4.15 -2.73
CA SER A 42 14.94 -3.17 -1.79
C SER A 42 13.92 -2.82 -0.72
N SER A 43 14.24 -3.04 0.56
CA SER A 43 13.49 -2.43 1.66
C SER A 43 13.58 -0.91 1.61
N ARG A 44 12.42 -0.25 1.67
CA ARG A 44 12.29 1.21 1.65
C ARG A 44 11.86 1.77 3.01
N PHE A 45 12.18 1.01 4.06
CA PHE A 45 12.00 1.36 5.45
C PHE A 45 13.04 0.61 6.30
N GLY A 46 13.40 1.18 7.45
CA GLY A 46 14.17 0.49 8.49
C GLY A 46 13.27 -0.38 9.35
N LYS A 47 13.75 -1.55 9.76
CA LYS A 47 13.02 -2.51 10.61
C LYS A 47 13.87 -2.94 11.79
N PHE A 48 13.37 -2.77 13.01
CA PHE A 48 13.91 -3.36 14.22
C PHE A 48 12.93 -4.41 14.75
N ILE A 49 13.41 -5.64 14.97
CA ILE A 49 12.61 -6.72 15.55
C ILE A 49 13.27 -7.12 16.87
N GLN A 50 12.54 -6.93 17.96
CA GLN A 50 12.89 -7.42 19.28
C GLN A 50 12.23 -8.78 19.50
N ILE A 51 13.00 -9.79 19.89
CA ILE A 51 12.48 -11.11 20.27
C ILE A 51 12.62 -11.21 21.78
N ASN A 52 11.51 -11.48 22.46
CA ASN A 52 11.46 -11.63 23.91
C ASN A 52 11.58 -13.11 24.26
N PHE A 53 12.42 -13.42 25.25
CA PHE A 53 12.63 -14.77 25.75
C PHE A 53 12.09 -14.89 27.18
N GLY A 54 11.43 -16.00 27.49
CA GLY A 54 11.01 -16.33 28.85
C GLY A 54 12.15 -16.91 29.69
N GLU A 55 11.86 -17.23 30.95
CA GLU A 55 12.83 -17.77 31.93
C GLU A 55 13.52 -19.07 31.48
N LYS A 56 12.88 -19.85 30.59
CA LYS A 56 13.43 -21.08 30.01
C LYS A 56 14.14 -20.86 28.67
N PHE A 57 14.46 -19.62 28.32
CA PHE A 57 15.05 -19.22 27.04
C PHE A 57 14.22 -19.62 25.81
N THR A 58 12.92 -19.83 25.98
CA THR A 58 11.96 -20.03 24.88
C THR A 58 11.39 -18.69 24.44
N ILE A 59 11.02 -18.58 23.16
CA ILE A 59 10.41 -17.36 22.62
C ILE A 59 9.06 -17.14 23.32
N SER A 60 8.91 -16.00 23.99
CA SER A 60 7.71 -15.59 24.71
C SER A 60 6.93 -14.47 24.00
N GLY A 61 7.58 -13.75 23.08
CA GLY A 61 6.96 -12.66 22.33
C GLY A 61 7.91 -12.04 21.31
N ALA A 62 7.39 -11.13 20.50
CA ALA A 62 8.21 -10.26 19.65
C ALA A 62 7.54 -8.91 19.46
N GLU A 63 8.36 -7.88 19.26
CA GLU A 63 7.93 -6.52 18.95
C GLU A 63 8.66 -6.03 17.70
N MET A 64 7.96 -5.30 16.83
CA MET A 64 8.54 -4.72 15.63
C MET A 64 8.36 -3.20 15.65
N LYS A 65 9.45 -2.49 15.35
CA LYS A 65 9.45 -1.04 15.11
C LYS A 65 9.93 -0.77 13.70
N THR A 66 9.22 0.11 13.01
CA THR A 66 9.55 0.55 11.65
C THR A 66 10.01 2.00 11.66
N TYR A 67 10.90 2.34 10.74
CA TYR A 67 11.53 3.65 10.65
C TYR A 67 11.54 4.11 9.19
N LEU A 68 11.29 5.40 8.98
CA LEU A 68 11.60 6.10 7.72
C LEU A 68 11.09 5.37 6.46
N LEU A 69 9.80 5.03 6.42
CA LEU A 69 9.17 4.55 5.19
C LEU A 69 9.28 5.64 4.10
N GLU A 70 9.81 5.29 2.93
CA GLU A 70 9.93 6.18 1.78
C GLU A 70 8.55 6.49 1.17
N LYS A 71 7.82 7.43 1.76
CA LYS A 71 6.47 7.79 1.32
C LYS A 71 6.45 8.38 -0.10
N SER A 72 7.50 9.08 -0.51
CA SER A 72 7.61 9.65 -1.86
C SER A 72 7.51 8.60 -2.97
N ARG A 73 7.92 7.35 -2.69
CA ARG A 73 7.81 6.24 -3.64
C ARG A 73 6.38 5.94 -4.04
N LEU A 74 5.37 6.28 -3.22
CA LEU A 74 3.98 6.06 -3.58
C LEU A 74 3.57 6.84 -4.83
N VAL A 75 4.07 8.06 -4.98
CA VAL A 75 3.64 9.00 -6.03
C VAL A 75 4.68 9.20 -7.13
N PHE A 76 5.94 8.83 -6.88
CA PHE A 76 7.04 8.97 -7.84
C PHE A 76 7.93 7.73 -7.89
N GLN A 77 8.28 7.28 -9.09
CA GLN A 77 9.31 6.28 -9.33
C GLN A 77 10.22 6.74 -10.47
N ALA A 78 11.53 6.57 -10.30
CA ALA A 78 12.48 6.81 -11.38
C ALA A 78 12.30 5.75 -12.49
N PRO A 79 12.78 6.03 -13.73
CA PRO A 79 12.80 5.03 -14.78
C PRO A 79 13.43 3.72 -14.29
N ILE A 80 12.91 2.59 -14.76
CA ILE A 80 13.28 1.21 -14.41
C ILE A 80 13.07 0.80 -12.93
N GLU A 81 12.46 1.65 -12.11
CA GLU A 81 12.03 1.31 -10.75
C GLU A 81 10.54 0.99 -10.67
N ARG A 82 10.14 0.27 -9.62
CA ARG A 82 8.73 0.01 -9.29
C ARG A 82 8.28 0.78 -8.06
N ASN A 83 6.97 0.91 -7.94
CA ASN A 83 6.32 1.22 -6.65
C ASN A 83 6.41 -0.01 -5.71
N TYR A 84 5.81 0.06 -4.53
CA TYR A 84 5.76 -1.06 -3.60
C TYR A 84 5.11 -2.30 -4.24
N HIS A 85 5.66 -3.48 -3.94
CA HIS A 85 5.27 -4.74 -4.59
C HIS A 85 3.77 -5.01 -4.50
N ILE A 86 3.15 -4.66 -3.38
CA ILE A 86 1.72 -4.93 -3.13
C ILE A 86 0.80 -4.40 -4.23
N PHE A 87 1.14 -3.28 -4.88
CA PHE A 87 0.30 -2.73 -5.95
C PHE A 87 0.31 -3.62 -7.19
N TYR A 88 1.47 -4.17 -7.55
CA TYR A 88 1.62 -5.09 -8.67
C TYR A 88 1.01 -6.46 -8.34
N GLN A 89 1.21 -6.94 -7.11
CA GLN A 89 0.58 -8.14 -6.57
C GLN A 89 -0.95 -8.07 -6.65
N MET A 90 -1.55 -6.97 -6.20
CA MET A 90 -3.00 -6.75 -6.30
C MET A 90 -3.49 -6.70 -7.75
N CYS A 91 -2.78 -6.01 -8.65
CA CYS A 91 -3.15 -5.94 -10.07
C CYS A 91 -3.03 -7.30 -10.76
N ALA A 92 -2.01 -8.10 -10.43
CA ALA A 92 -1.80 -9.44 -10.97
C ALA A 92 -2.82 -10.45 -10.44
N ALA A 93 -3.23 -10.32 -9.18
CA ALA A 93 -4.23 -11.15 -8.51
C ALA A 93 -5.65 -10.56 -8.53
N ARG A 94 -5.94 -9.65 -9.48
CA ARG A 94 -7.24 -8.95 -9.59
C ARG A 94 -8.46 -9.87 -9.71
N ASP A 95 -8.28 -11.14 -10.07
CA ASP A 95 -9.31 -12.16 -10.17
C ASP A 95 -9.57 -12.91 -8.84
N HIS A 96 -8.72 -12.71 -7.84
CA HIS A 96 -8.80 -13.37 -6.55
C HIS A 96 -10.09 -12.99 -5.81
N PRO A 97 -10.84 -13.94 -5.21
CA PRO A 97 -12.14 -13.67 -4.58
C PRO A 97 -12.14 -12.53 -3.56
N LEU A 98 -11.01 -12.30 -2.89
CA LEU A 98 -10.85 -11.24 -1.89
C LEU A 98 -10.89 -9.82 -2.49
N ILE A 99 -10.50 -9.64 -3.75
CA ILE A 99 -10.39 -8.31 -4.39
C ILE A 99 -11.06 -8.26 -5.77
N LYS A 100 -11.71 -9.34 -6.22
CA LYS A 100 -12.33 -9.44 -7.55
C LYS A 100 -13.36 -8.36 -7.81
N ASP A 101 -14.15 -8.02 -6.80
CA ASP A 101 -15.18 -6.98 -6.88
C ASP A 101 -14.59 -5.55 -6.91
N PHE A 102 -13.29 -5.40 -6.63
CA PHE A 102 -12.63 -4.10 -6.73
C PHE A 102 -12.45 -3.66 -8.18
N SER A 103 -12.63 -4.56 -9.16
CA SER A 103 -12.52 -4.25 -10.59
C SER A 103 -11.18 -3.61 -10.96
N LEU A 104 -10.09 -4.12 -10.37
CA LEU A 104 -8.73 -3.64 -10.63
C LEU A 104 -8.31 -3.89 -12.09
N GLY A 105 -7.60 -2.93 -12.67
CA GLY A 105 -6.96 -3.05 -13.97
C GLY A 105 -5.62 -3.79 -13.91
N GLY A 106 -4.82 -3.68 -14.98
CA GLY A 106 -3.41 -4.07 -14.93
C GLY A 106 -2.58 -2.99 -14.24
N SER A 107 -1.32 -3.28 -13.92
CA SER A 107 -0.43 -2.28 -13.32
C SER A 107 -0.10 -1.13 -14.29
N GLU A 108 -0.30 -1.34 -15.58
CA GLU A 108 -0.26 -0.33 -16.64
C GLU A 108 -1.44 0.65 -16.62
N SER A 109 -2.54 0.29 -15.95
CA SER A 109 -3.76 1.11 -15.88
C SER A 109 -3.69 2.21 -14.82
N TYR A 110 -2.64 2.24 -14.01
CA TYR A 110 -2.49 3.19 -12.92
C TYR A 110 -1.17 3.97 -13.03
N TRP A 111 -1.26 5.29 -13.02
CA TRP A 111 -0.09 6.18 -13.16
C TRP A 111 1.00 5.85 -12.13
N TYR A 112 0.61 5.64 -10.87
CA TYR A 112 1.53 5.31 -9.76
C TYR A 112 2.23 3.95 -9.88
N THR A 113 1.83 3.08 -10.80
CA THR A 113 2.55 1.83 -11.09
C THR A 113 3.18 1.82 -12.49
N ALA A 114 2.80 2.75 -13.36
CA ALA A 114 3.22 2.80 -14.75
C ALA A 114 4.39 3.76 -15.03
N GLN A 115 4.51 4.87 -14.31
CA GLN A 115 5.50 5.91 -14.63
C GLN A 115 6.98 5.47 -14.54
N GLY A 116 7.27 4.42 -13.76
CA GLY A 116 8.62 3.83 -13.71
C GLY A 116 9.00 3.05 -14.98
N GLY A 117 8.02 2.71 -15.83
CA GLY A 117 8.22 2.06 -17.12
C GLY A 117 8.58 0.57 -17.07
N ASP A 118 8.80 0.00 -15.88
CA ASP A 118 9.07 -1.42 -15.71
C ASP A 118 8.04 -2.08 -14.77
N HIS A 119 7.24 -2.97 -15.33
CA HIS A 119 6.13 -3.61 -14.64
C HIS A 119 6.49 -4.99 -14.06
N LYS A 120 7.64 -5.56 -14.44
CA LYS A 120 7.99 -6.95 -14.12
C LYS A 120 9.37 -7.05 -13.49
N ILE A 121 9.53 -8.04 -12.62
CA ILE A 121 10.83 -8.44 -12.09
C ILE A 121 11.10 -9.84 -12.64
N PRO A 122 12.24 -10.08 -13.31
CA PRO A 122 12.57 -11.41 -13.82
C PRO A 122 12.54 -12.46 -12.70
N GLY A 123 11.78 -13.54 -12.92
CA GLY A 123 11.67 -14.65 -11.96
C GLY A 123 10.73 -14.41 -10.79
N VAL A 124 9.98 -13.31 -10.76
CA VAL A 124 8.96 -13.02 -9.74
C VAL A 124 7.57 -13.19 -10.34
N ASP A 125 6.69 -13.88 -9.63
CA ASP A 125 5.26 -13.97 -9.92
C ASP A 125 4.47 -13.17 -8.89
N ASP A 126 4.11 -11.94 -9.25
CA ASP A 126 3.34 -11.03 -8.39
C ASP A 126 1.99 -11.64 -7.94
N ARG A 127 1.38 -12.55 -8.71
CA ARG A 127 0.14 -13.21 -8.31
C ARG A 127 0.40 -14.26 -7.23
N GLU A 128 1.47 -15.03 -7.34
CA GLU A 128 1.89 -15.98 -6.29
C GLU A 128 2.25 -15.25 -5.00
N ASP A 129 3.03 -14.17 -5.09
CA ASP A 129 3.40 -13.34 -3.94
C ASP A 129 2.18 -12.70 -3.24
N PHE A 130 1.12 -12.36 -3.99
CA PHE A 130 -0.14 -11.91 -3.40
C PHE A 130 -0.78 -13.00 -2.53
N LEU A 131 -0.78 -14.25 -2.99
CA LEU A 131 -1.32 -15.39 -2.24
C LEU A 131 -0.50 -15.65 -0.98
N GLU A 132 0.83 -15.51 -1.05
CA GLU A 132 1.69 -15.58 0.13
C GLU A 132 1.37 -14.48 1.15
N THR A 133 1.11 -13.26 0.68
CA THR A 133 0.72 -12.12 1.51
C THR A 133 -0.63 -12.37 2.22
N VAL A 134 -1.64 -12.86 1.49
CA VAL A 134 -2.95 -13.22 2.06
C VAL A 134 -2.80 -14.33 3.10
N LYS A 135 -2.05 -15.39 2.78
CA LYS A 135 -1.78 -16.49 3.70
C LYS A 135 -1.06 -16.02 4.97
N ALA A 136 -0.11 -15.09 4.82
CA ALA A 136 0.59 -14.49 5.96
C ALA A 136 -0.36 -13.67 6.85
N LEU A 137 -1.28 -12.90 6.26
CA LEU A 137 -2.32 -12.16 6.98
C LEU A 137 -3.25 -13.12 7.76
N ASP A 138 -3.63 -14.25 7.16
CA ASP A 138 -4.43 -15.29 7.81
C ASP A 138 -3.70 -15.88 9.04
N VAL A 139 -2.41 -16.21 8.91
CA VAL A 139 -1.58 -16.73 10.02
C VAL A 139 -1.47 -15.72 11.17
N LEU A 140 -1.43 -14.42 10.86
CA LEU A 140 -1.44 -13.35 11.86
C LEU A 140 -2.83 -13.04 12.43
N GLY A 141 -3.88 -13.69 11.96
CA GLY A 141 -5.24 -13.57 12.48
C GLY A 141 -6.02 -12.36 11.94
N PHE A 142 -5.65 -11.82 10.77
CA PHE A 142 -6.47 -10.82 10.10
C PHE A 142 -7.71 -11.50 9.50
N THR A 143 -8.90 -11.02 9.86
CA THR A 143 -10.14 -11.47 9.22
C THR A 143 -10.16 -11.05 7.75
N GLN A 144 -10.86 -11.79 6.89
CA GLN A 144 -10.99 -11.43 5.48
C GLN A 144 -11.58 -10.02 5.29
N GLU A 145 -12.48 -9.58 6.17
CA GLU A 145 -13.00 -8.21 6.17
C GLU A 145 -11.89 -7.17 6.38
N ARG A 146 -11.02 -7.36 7.39
CA ARG A 146 -9.88 -6.46 7.64
C ARG A 146 -8.88 -6.47 6.50
N GLN A 147 -8.62 -7.64 5.91
CA GLN A 147 -7.74 -7.74 4.74
C GLN A 147 -8.34 -6.96 3.56
N ARG A 148 -9.64 -7.10 3.32
CA ARG A 148 -10.37 -6.34 2.29
C ARG A 148 -10.30 -4.84 2.54
N ASP A 149 -10.41 -4.38 3.79
CA ASP A 149 -10.29 -2.95 4.10
C ASP A 149 -8.88 -2.42 3.80
N VAL A 150 -7.83 -3.18 4.13
CA VAL A 150 -6.44 -2.83 3.79
C VAL A 150 -6.28 -2.73 2.27
N PHE A 151 -6.72 -3.74 1.52
CA PHE A 151 -6.63 -3.72 0.06
C PHE A 151 -7.52 -2.65 -0.57
N ARG A 152 -8.67 -2.32 0.04
CA ARG A 152 -9.51 -1.19 -0.41
C ARG A 152 -8.73 0.12 -0.29
N ILE A 153 -8.06 0.38 0.84
CA ILE A 153 -7.20 1.56 1.02
C ILE A 153 -6.15 1.66 -0.09
N LEU A 154 -5.47 0.55 -0.40
CA LEU A 154 -4.46 0.51 -1.46
C LEU A 154 -5.05 0.76 -2.86
N LYS A 155 -6.25 0.23 -3.15
CA LYS A 155 -6.99 0.55 -4.37
C LYS A 155 -7.24 2.05 -4.50
N GLY A 156 -7.70 2.73 -3.44
CA GLY A 156 -7.95 4.17 -3.51
C GLY A 156 -6.69 4.97 -3.78
N ILE A 157 -5.53 4.56 -3.27
CA ILE A 157 -4.24 5.19 -3.60
C ILE A 157 -3.97 5.12 -5.11
N LEU A 158 -4.22 3.96 -5.74
CA LEU A 158 -4.07 3.79 -7.19
C LEU A 158 -5.04 4.69 -7.97
N LEU A 159 -6.31 4.74 -7.56
CA LEU A 159 -7.33 5.58 -8.20
C LEU A 159 -7.02 7.07 -8.07
N LEU A 160 -6.56 7.51 -6.90
CA LEU A 160 -6.14 8.90 -6.68
C LEU A 160 -4.99 9.29 -7.60
N GLY A 161 -4.06 8.37 -7.87
CA GLY A 161 -2.95 8.61 -8.80
C GLY A 161 -3.37 8.81 -10.26
N ASN A 162 -4.57 8.36 -10.64
CA ASN A 162 -5.12 8.57 -11.98
C ASN A 162 -5.89 9.88 -12.12
N ILE A 163 -6.14 10.61 -11.02
CA ILE A 163 -6.86 11.89 -11.08
C ILE A 163 -5.96 12.94 -11.73
N GLU A 164 -6.41 13.48 -12.87
CA GLU A 164 -5.76 14.55 -13.58
C GLU A 164 -6.40 15.90 -13.23
N PHE A 165 -5.54 16.86 -12.93
CA PHE A 165 -5.93 18.22 -12.61
C PHE A 165 -5.60 19.15 -13.77
N HIS A 166 -6.58 19.97 -14.17
CA HIS A 166 -6.42 20.95 -15.24
C HIS A 166 -6.58 22.38 -14.73
N PRO A 167 -5.88 23.35 -15.34
CA PRO A 167 -6.01 24.76 -14.98
C PRO A 167 -7.41 25.31 -15.30
N ASN A 168 -7.93 26.11 -14.38
CA ASN A 168 -9.09 26.99 -14.54
C ASN A 168 -8.75 28.37 -13.96
N GLY A 169 -8.09 29.21 -14.76
CA GLY A 169 -7.51 30.46 -14.28
C GLY A 169 -6.38 30.21 -13.28
N GLU A 170 -6.50 30.80 -12.09
CA GLU A 170 -5.57 30.58 -10.96
C GLU A 170 -5.92 29.34 -10.11
N ASN A 171 -7.02 28.64 -10.44
CA ASN A 171 -7.47 27.45 -9.73
C ASN A 171 -7.29 26.19 -10.60
N SER A 172 -7.58 25.03 -10.02
CA SER A 172 -7.60 23.74 -10.70
C SER A 172 -8.98 23.11 -10.65
N TYR A 173 -9.27 22.24 -11.61
CA TYR A 173 -10.42 21.35 -11.56
C TYR A 173 -10.03 19.93 -11.98
N ILE A 174 -10.79 18.94 -11.53
CA ILE A 174 -10.60 17.55 -11.92
C ILE A 174 -11.24 17.32 -13.30
N SER A 175 -10.50 16.68 -14.20
CA SER A 175 -10.97 16.35 -15.55
C SER A 175 -12.26 15.54 -15.52
N PRO A 176 -13.26 15.83 -16.39
CA PRO A 176 -14.40 14.95 -16.60
C PRO A 176 -14.01 13.54 -17.07
N MET A 177 -12.81 13.38 -17.64
CA MET A 177 -12.28 12.06 -18.00
C MET A 177 -12.06 11.16 -16.78
N ASN A 178 -11.88 11.74 -15.58
CA ASN A 178 -11.72 11.00 -14.33
C ASN A 178 -13.04 10.71 -13.59
N ASN A 179 -14.20 10.90 -14.23
CA ASN A 179 -15.49 10.63 -13.60
C ASN A 179 -15.61 9.17 -13.11
N SER A 180 -14.96 8.23 -13.80
CA SER A 180 -14.94 6.82 -13.39
C SER A 180 -14.18 6.60 -12.08
N GLU A 181 -12.96 7.15 -11.98
CA GLU A 181 -12.12 7.06 -10.78
C GLU A 181 -12.79 7.76 -9.60
N VAL A 182 -13.34 8.95 -9.83
CA VAL A 182 -14.08 9.72 -8.81
C VAL A 182 -15.29 8.94 -8.32
N ALA A 183 -16.11 8.39 -9.21
CA ALA A 183 -17.28 7.60 -8.82
C ALA A 183 -16.88 6.35 -8.02
N GLN A 184 -15.79 5.67 -8.39
CA GLN A 184 -15.28 4.52 -7.64
C GLN A 184 -14.82 4.93 -6.24
N LEU A 185 -14.06 6.02 -6.10
CA LEU A 185 -13.63 6.55 -4.80
C LEU A 185 -14.83 6.93 -3.93
N CYS A 186 -15.83 7.64 -4.48
CA CYS A 186 -17.05 7.99 -3.76
C CYS A 186 -17.81 6.74 -3.27
N ASN A 187 -17.95 5.73 -4.14
CA ASN A 187 -18.67 4.49 -3.82
C ASN A 187 -17.95 3.64 -2.76
N ASP A 188 -16.63 3.49 -2.88
CA ASP A 188 -15.83 2.62 -2.02
C ASP A 188 -15.62 3.22 -0.62
N TYR A 189 -15.53 4.55 -0.53
CA TYR A 189 -15.22 5.26 0.72
C TYR A 189 -16.40 6.03 1.31
N LYS A 190 -17.58 5.99 0.64
CA LYS A 190 -18.80 6.68 1.07
C LYS A 190 -18.60 8.20 1.22
N ILE A 191 -17.90 8.79 0.24
CA ILE A 191 -17.60 10.23 0.18
C ILE A 191 -18.51 10.87 -0.87
N SER A 192 -19.02 12.07 -0.61
CA SER A 192 -19.75 12.87 -1.60
C SER A 192 -18.83 13.28 -2.76
N GLU A 193 -19.30 13.16 -4.00
CA GLU A 193 -18.52 13.59 -5.17
C GLU A 193 -18.19 15.09 -5.11
N ASP A 194 -19.16 15.92 -4.71
CA ASP A 194 -18.96 17.36 -4.58
C ASP A 194 -17.89 17.68 -3.53
N GLU A 195 -17.88 16.96 -2.41
CA GLU A 195 -16.87 17.13 -1.36
C GLU A 195 -15.50 16.65 -1.83
N LEU A 196 -15.42 15.51 -2.52
CA LEU A 196 -14.15 14.98 -3.02
C LEU A 196 -13.52 15.93 -4.03
N ARG A 197 -14.30 16.41 -5.02
CA ARG A 197 -13.82 17.36 -6.02
C ARG A 197 -13.39 18.68 -5.40
N LEU A 198 -14.17 19.18 -4.44
CA LEU A 198 -13.84 20.40 -3.72
C LEU A 198 -12.50 20.27 -2.97
N TRP A 199 -12.36 19.24 -2.14
CA TRP A 199 -11.20 19.12 -1.24
C TRP A 199 -9.91 18.67 -1.92
N LEU A 200 -9.99 18.10 -3.13
CA LEU A 200 -8.81 17.85 -3.96
C LEU A 200 -8.32 19.11 -4.70
N THR A 201 -9.12 20.18 -4.78
CA THR A 201 -8.80 21.39 -5.56
C THR A 201 -8.81 22.67 -4.76
N VAL A 202 -9.14 22.59 -3.46
CA VAL A 202 -9.24 23.74 -2.56
C VAL A 202 -8.53 23.44 -1.26
N ARG A 203 -7.79 24.43 -0.74
CA ARG A 203 -7.29 24.43 0.63
C ARG A 203 -8.11 25.36 1.51
N GLU A 204 -8.44 24.89 2.71
CA GLU A 204 -8.99 25.72 3.78
C GLU A 204 -7.87 26.17 4.72
N ILE A 205 -7.75 27.48 4.90
CA ILE A 205 -6.74 28.11 5.76
C ILE A 205 -7.48 28.74 6.94
N ARG A 206 -7.05 28.40 8.15
CA ARG A 206 -7.57 28.97 9.39
C ARG A 206 -6.51 29.88 9.99
N ALA A 207 -6.79 31.18 10.04
CA ALA A 207 -5.87 32.18 10.56
C ALA A 207 -6.64 33.23 11.38
N ALA A 208 -6.16 33.53 12.59
CA ALA A 208 -6.73 34.57 13.46
C ALA A 208 -8.26 34.52 13.69
N GLY A 209 -8.86 33.33 13.69
CA GLY A 209 -10.30 33.14 13.86
C GLY A 209 -11.12 33.20 12.57
N GLU A 210 -10.49 33.53 11.44
CA GLU A 210 -11.10 33.52 10.12
C GLU A 210 -10.84 32.19 9.40
N VAL A 211 -11.80 31.78 8.57
CA VAL A 211 -11.70 30.61 7.70
C VAL A 211 -11.75 31.09 6.25
N VAL A 212 -10.64 30.94 5.54
CA VAL A 212 -10.52 31.34 4.13
C VAL A 212 -10.31 30.09 3.28
N ARG A 213 -11.08 29.97 2.20
CA ARG A 213 -10.90 28.91 1.21
C ARG A 213 -10.22 29.48 -0.02
N LYS A 214 -9.11 28.87 -0.43
CA LYS A 214 -8.36 29.24 -1.62
C LYS A 214 -8.28 28.04 -2.55
N GLY A 215 -8.63 28.23 -3.83
CA GLY A 215 -8.38 27.22 -4.85
C GLY A 215 -6.88 26.98 -5.04
N LEU A 216 -6.54 25.74 -5.37
CA LEU A 216 -5.18 25.30 -5.59
C LEU A 216 -4.80 25.48 -7.06
N GLU A 217 -3.62 26.03 -7.31
CA GLU A 217 -3.04 26.07 -8.65
C GLU A 217 -2.67 24.65 -9.12
N PRO A 218 -2.52 24.40 -10.44
CA PRO A 218 -2.20 23.05 -10.95
C PRO A 218 -0.93 22.44 -10.36
N ARG A 219 0.03 23.26 -9.95
CA ARG A 219 1.27 22.82 -9.27
C ARG A 219 1.11 22.48 -7.79
N GLU A 220 -0.04 22.81 -7.20
CA GLU A 220 -0.34 22.60 -5.78
C GLU A 220 -1.27 21.38 -5.54
N VAL A 221 -1.85 20.80 -6.61
CA VAL A 221 -2.82 19.69 -6.55
C VAL A 221 -2.21 18.30 -6.83
N GLY A 222 -1.01 18.24 -7.43
CA GLY A 222 -0.34 16.99 -7.82
C GLY A 222 1.15 16.99 -7.48
#